data_AF-A0A525IHV4-F1
#
_entry.id   AF-A0A525IHV4-F1
#
_cell.length_a   1.000
_cell.length_b   1.000
_cell.length_c   1.000
_cell.angle_alpha   90.00
_cell.angle_beta   90.00
_cell.angle_gamma   90.00
#
_symmetry.space_group_name_H-M   'P 1'
#
loop_
_entity.id
_entity.type
_entity.pdbx_description
1 polymer ?
#
loop_
_entity_poly.entity_id
_entity_poly.type
_entity_poly.pdbx_seq_one_letter_code
_entity_poly.pdbx_strand_id
1 'polypeptide(L)'
;MPRVFRSFPGLLGATALGLLATASGQALAADPIKIGVIAEAQAIAGASIPQAAQMAADEINAKGGVDGRKIEIVTYDNHSSSADSVRAFQRAVNEDKVNIVIASYISEVVLALEPWASRLKTPFITPGAASNEISKSVHNDYEKNKYTFHGYLTSAALALSVCDAAKELLVEQKNMKTAVIMSEDAAWTKPLDVGYEECLPKIGLKVIDHIRFSPDTTDFTPIFNKIEGTKPDVMITGISHVGVQPTVQWKNQQVPIPMFGISSQATNSTFGKDTNDASNGVLYQGVSGTGVAVTEKSVPFADGFNKRFGNFPSYAGYTAYDEVYYIADAVKRAGSTDADKLVDALEKTDWVGTIGRVQFYGKDDPFTHSIKYGKGLITGLMLQWQDGKQVAVWPKEVAKGQLKFPSFIKVTSN
;
A
#
# COMPACT_ATOMS: atom_id res chain seq x y z
N MET A 1 -56.01 -27.21 87.68
CA MET A 1 -56.35 -25.77 87.69
C MET A 1 -55.31 -25.03 88.53
N PRO A 2 -54.86 -23.80 88.22
CA PRO A 2 -55.18 -22.94 87.07
C PRO A 2 -53.97 -22.29 86.34
N ARG A 3 -54.25 -21.85 85.09
CA ARG A 3 -53.86 -20.60 84.36
C ARG A 3 -52.38 -20.17 84.23
N VAL A 4 -51.83 -19.58 83.16
CA VAL A 4 -52.12 -19.20 81.74
C VAL A 4 -51.20 -17.98 81.47
N PHE A 5 -50.41 -18.07 80.39
CA PHE A 5 -49.77 -17.01 79.56
C PHE A 5 -48.65 -16.11 80.11
N ARG A 6 -47.50 -16.06 79.39
CA ARG A 6 -47.19 -15.01 78.37
C ARG A 6 -45.83 -15.20 77.62
N SER A 7 -45.92 -15.17 76.28
CA SER A 7 -45.04 -14.56 75.24
C SER A 7 -43.52 -14.83 75.10
N PHE A 8 -43.17 -15.22 73.85
CA PHE A 8 -41.92 -15.26 73.04
C PHE A 8 -41.05 -13.96 73.02
N PRO A 9 -39.86 -13.87 72.33
CA PRO A 9 -39.19 -14.81 71.39
C PRO A 9 -37.63 -14.95 71.46
N GLY A 10 -37.10 -15.94 70.72
CA GLY A 10 -35.93 -15.79 69.81
C GLY A 10 -34.52 -16.14 70.30
N LEU A 11 -33.88 -17.17 69.72
CA LEU A 11 -32.90 -17.06 68.61
C LEU A 11 -32.12 -18.39 68.45
N LEU A 12 -32.09 -18.93 67.23
CA LEU A 12 -31.19 -20.01 66.80
C LEU A 12 -29.81 -19.43 66.46
N GLY A 13 -28.73 -20.10 66.87
CA GLY A 13 -27.36 -19.83 66.43
C GLY A 13 -26.80 -21.03 65.66
N ALA A 14 -26.59 -20.86 64.35
CA ALA A 14 -26.06 -21.85 63.42
C ALA A 14 -24.56 -21.65 63.15
N THR A 15 -23.88 -22.78 62.92
CA THR A 15 -22.48 -22.99 62.53
C THR A 15 -22.06 -22.30 61.23
N ALA A 16 -20.88 -21.65 61.22
CA ALA A 16 -20.25 -21.08 60.03
C ALA A 16 -18.97 -21.85 59.64
N LEU A 17 -18.98 -22.47 58.45
CA LEU A 17 -17.82 -23.00 57.74
C LEU A 17 -17.25 -21.89 56.85
N GLY A 18 -15.96 -21.56 57.00
CA GLY A 18 -15.29 -20.54 56.20
C GLY A 18 -14.96 -21.03 54.79
N LEU A 19 -15.55 -20.40 53.77
CA LEU A 19 -15.09 -20.46 52.39
C LEU A 19 -14.07 -19.34 52.14
N LEU A 20 -12.86 -19.71 51.72
CA LEU A 20 -11.90 -18.80 51.11
C LEU A 20 -12.46 -18.31 49.77
N ALA A 21 -12.83 -17.03 49.70
CA ALA A 21 -13.10 -16.36 48.44
C ALA A 21 -11.78 -15.85 47.84
N THR A 22 -11.21 -16.60 46.89
CA THR A 22 -10.23 -16.05 45.95
C THR A 22 -10.95 -15.08 45.03
N ALA A 23 -10.86 -13.79 45.35
CA ALA A 23 -11.25 -12.71 44.45
C ALA A 23 -10.30 -12.69 43.26
N SER A 24 -10.62 -13.46 42.22
CA SER A 24 -10.05 -13.28 40.89
C SER A 24 -10.50 -11.91 40.41
N GLY A 25 -9.63 -10.90 40.51
CA GLY A 25 -9.88 -9.59 39.92
C GLY A 25 -10.18 -9.79 38.43
N GLN A 26 -11.41 -9.48 38.02
CA GLN A 26 -11.72 -9.29 36.61
C GLN A 26 -10.86 -8.10 36.16
N ALA A 27 -9.72 -8.40 35.53
CA ALA A 27 -9.00 -7.39 34.76
C ALA A 27 -9.99 -6.86 33.72
N LEU A 28 -10.41 -5.60 33.88
CA LEU A 28 -11.16 -4.89 32.85
C LEU A 28 -10.32 -5.00 31.58
N ALA A 29 -10.82 -5.75 30.59
CA ALA A 29 -10.13 -5.88 29.31
C ALA A 29 -9.94 -4.46 28.76
N ALA A 30 -8.69 -4.05 28.58
CA ALA A 30 -8.36 -2.74 28.06
C ALA A 30 -8.98 -2.57 26.66
N ASP A 31 -9.47 -1.37 26.36
CA ASP A 31 -10.16 -1.08 25.10
C ASP A 31 -9.30 -1.50 23.89
N PRO A 32 -9.91 -2.06 22.83
CA PRO A 32 -9.17 -2.47 21.65
C PRO A 32 -8.46 -1.28 20.99
N ILE A 33 -7.40 -1.58 20.24
CA ILE A 33 -6.73 -0.63 19.34
C ILE A 33 -7.49 -0.69 18.03
N LYS A 34 -8.24 0.36 17.72
CA LYS A 34 -9.07 0.42 16.53
C LYS A 34 -8.33 1.08 15.37
N ILE A 35 -8.26 0.38 14.24
CA ILE A 35 -7.66 0.88 12.99
C ILE A 35 -8.79 1.00 11.96
N GLY A 36 -9.05 2.22 11.51
CA GLY A 36 -9.95 2.45 10.38
C GLY A 36 -9.24 2.10 9.07
N VAL A 37 -9.89 1.37 8.17
CA VAL A 37 -9.36 1.05 6.84
C VAL A 37 -10.31 1.59 5.78
N ILE A 38 -9.94 2.70 5.16
CA ILE A 38 -10.70 3.35 4.09
C ILE A 38 -10.04 2.95 2.77
N ALA A 39 -10.72 2.15 1.96
CA ALA A 39 -10.09 1.57 0.77
C ALA A 39 -11.06 1.46 -0.41
N GLU A 40 -10.47 1.49 -1.60
CA GLU A 40 -11.13 1.20 -2.87
C GLU A 40 -11.29 -0.32 -3.03
N ALA A 41 -12.15 -0.93 -2.21
CA ALA A 41 -12.25 -2.39 -2.11
C ALA A 41 -12.69 -3.08 -3.42
N GLN A 42 -13.30 -2.34 -4.35
CA GLN A 42 -13.73 -2.83 -5.66
C GLN A 42 -12.70 -2.58 -6.78
N ALA A 43 -11.65 -1.79 -6.52
CA ALA A 43 -10.63 -1.52 -7.53
C ALA A 43 -9.59 -2.65 -7.58
N ILE A 44 -9.10 -2.97 -8.78
CA ILE A 44 -8.13 -4.06 -9.00
C ILE A 44 -6.91 -3.92 -8.09
N ALA A 45 -6.36 -2.71 -7.96
CA ALA A 45 -5.19 -2.45 -7.13
C ALA A 45 -5.49 -2.36 -5.62
N GLY A 46 -6.70 -1.94 -5.24
CA GLY A 46 -7.10 -1.67 -3.85
C GLY A 46 -7.78 -2.84 -3.12
N ALA A 47 -8.28 -3.84 -3.86
CA ALA A 47 -9.12 -4.91 -3.31
C ALA A 47 -8.47 -5.70 -2.15
N SER A 48 -7.14 -5.81 -2.15
CA SER A 48 -6.42 -6.57 -1.12
C SER A 48 -6.16 -5.80 0.18
N ILE A 49 -6.37 -4.46 0.22
CA ILE A 49 -6.05 -3.61 1.38
C ILE A 49 -6.82 -4.06 2.64
N PRO A 50 -8.17 -4.18 2.64
CA PRO A 50 -8.88 -4.56 3.86
C PRO A 50 -8.58 -5.99 4.32
N GLN A 51 -8.41 -6.91 3.37
CA GLN A 51 -8.10 -8.31 3.63
C GLN A 51 -6.72 -8.46 4.28
N ALA A 52 -5.74 -7.71 3.79
CA ALA A 52 -4.37 -7.74 4.30
C ALA A 52 -4.27 -7.14 5.70
N ALA A 53 -4.94 -6.00 5.92
CA ALA A 53 -5.04 -5.39 7.25
C ALA A 53 -5.71 -6.33 8.27
N GLN A 54 -6.82 -6.99 7.87
CA GLN A 54 -7.49 -7.96 8.74
C GLN A 54 -6.61 -9.18 9.05
N MET A 55 -5.87 -9.68 8.05
CA MET A 55 -4.96 -10.81 8.25
C MET A 55 -3.86 -10.47 9.28
N ALA A 56 -3.22 -9.30 9.16
CA ALA A 56 -2.23 -8.85 10.13
C ALA A 56 -2.83 -8.70 11.54
N ALA A 57 -4.02 -8.10 11.66
CA ALA A 57 -4.71 -7.93 12.94
C ALA A 57 -4.98 -9.28 13.62
N ASP A 58 -5.48 -10.28 12.87
CA ASP A 58 -5.76 -11.61 13.39
C ASP A 58 -4.50 -12.33 13.88
N GLU A 59 -3.40 -12.22 13.13
CA GLU A 59 -2.12 -12.83 13.51
C GLU A 59 -1.52 -12.20 14.77
N ILE A 60 -1.63 -10.87 14.92
CA ILE A 60 -1.21 -10.16 16.13
C ILE A 60 -2.12 -10.53 17.31
N ASN A 61 -3.43 -10.58 17.08
CA ASN A 61 -4.41 -10.95 18.09
C ASN A 61 -4.22 -12.39 18.58
N ALA A 62 -3.88 -13.33 17.69
CA ALA A 62 -3.58 -14.72 18.04
C ALA A 62 -2.34 -14.83 18.95
N LYS A 63 -1.42 -13.86 18.90
CA LYS A 63 -0.24 -13.75 19.77
C LYS A 63 -0.49 -12.95 21.06
N GLY A 64 -1.76 -12.65 21.37
CA GLY A 64 -2.15 -11.93 22.59
C GLY A 64 -2.40 -10.43 22.40
N GLY A 65 -2.28 -9.90 21.18
CA GLY A 65 -2.47 -8.48 20.90
C GLY A 65 -1.27 -7.61 21.33
N VAL A 66 -1.50 -6.33 21.52
CA VAL A 66 -0.49 -5.35 21.98
C VAL A 66 -0.73 -5.09 23.46
N ASP A 67 0.15 -5.59 24.32
CA ASP A 67 0.02 -5.50 25.78
C ASP A 67 -1.37 -5.97 26.29
N GLY A 68 -1.88 -7.04 25.69
CA GLY A 68 -3.19 -7.63 26.00
C GLY A 68 -4.38 -6.98 25.28
N ARG A 69 -4.18 -5.85 24.59
CA ARG A 69 -5.21 -5.16 23.81
C ARG A 69 -5.32 -5.75 22.42
N LYS A 70 -6.54 -6.07 21.99
CA LYS A 70 -6.79 -6.59 20.63
C LYS A 70 -6.76 -5.45 19.61
N ILE A 71 -6.32 -5.76 18.39
CA ILE A 71 -6.49 -4.90 17.21
C ILE A 71 -7.86 -5.18 16.60
N GLU A 72 -8.62 -4.13 16.35
CA GLU A 72 -9.92 -4.18 15.67
C GLU A 72 -9.83 -3.37 14.37
N ILE A 73 -10.08 -4.02 13.23
CA ILE A 73 -10.15 -3.36 11.93
C ILE A 73 -11.58 -2.91 11.68
N VAL A 74 -11.77 -1.64 11.32
CA VAL A 74 -13.07 -1.09 10.90
C VAL A 74 -12.96 -0.63 9.46
N THR A 75 -13.62 -1.33 8.54
CA THR A 75 -13.48 -1.09 7.09
C THR A 75 -14.56 -0.17 6.54
N TYR A 76 -14.17 0.71 5.62
CA TYR A 76 -15.05 1.59 4.86
C TYR A 76 -14.70 1.50 3.37
N ASP A 77 -15.70 1.22 2.54
CA ASP A 77 -15.58 1.38 1.09
C ASP A 77 -15.75 2.87 0.75
N ASN A 78 -14.80 3.42 0.00
CA ASN A 78 -14.84 4.80 -0.44
C ASN A 78 -15.25 4.98 -1.90
N HIS A 79 -15.49 3.89 -2.64
CA HIS A 79 -15.86 3.92 -4.06
C HIS A 79 -14.90 4.77 -4.92
N SER A 80 -13.61 4.83 -4.56
CA SER A 80 -12.62 5.69 -5.23
C SER A 80 -12.97 7.19 -5.25
N SER A 81 -13.78 7.65 -4.29
CA SER A 81 -14.27 9.02 -4.18
C SER A 81 -13.65 9.75 -3.00
N SER A 82 -13.08 10.93 -3.24
CA SER A 82 -12.58 11.79 -2.15
C SER A 82 -13.70 12.24 -1.22
N ALA A 83 -14.90 12.48 -1.74
CA ALA A 83 -16.04 12.91 -0.93
C ALA A 83 -16.51 11.80 0.01
N ASP A 84 -16.54 10.55 -0.47
CA ASP A 84 -16.92 9.39 0.32
C ASP A 84 -15.84 9.08 1.35
N SER A 85 -14.57 9.22 0.98
CA SER A 85 -13.43 9.06 1.89
C SER A 85 -13.45 10.05 3.04
N VAL A 86 -13.76 11.33 2.78
CA VAL A 86 -13.89 12.34 3.84
C VAL A 86 -15.02 11.98 4.81
N ARG A 87 -16.18 11.52 4.30
CA ARG A 87 -17.28 11.08 5.16
C ARG A 87 -16.90 9.84 5.98
N ALA A 88 -16.24 8.87 5.35
CA ALA A 88 -15.73 7.68 6.03
C ALA A 88 -14.73 8.03 7.12
N PHE A 89 -13.78 8.93 6.86
CA PHE A 89 -12.78 9.38 7.83
C PHE A 89 -13.44 10.08 9.02
N GLN A 90 -14.37 10.99 8.77
CA GLN A 90 -15.12 11.65 9.84
C GLN A 90 -15.93 10.66 10.69
N ARG A 91 -16.58 9.68 10.06
CA ARG A 91 -17.32 8.63 10.77
C ARG A 91 -16.36 7.77 11.61
N ALA A 92 -15.25 7.33 11.02
CA ALA A 92 -14.25 6.52 11.70
C ALA A 92 -13.75 7.19 12.98
N VAL A 93 -13.46 8.48 12.91
CA VAL A 93 -12.96 9.25 14.05
C VAL A 93 -14.06 9.62 15.04
N ASN A 94 -15.19 10.14 14.56
CA ASN A 94 -16.21 10.73 15.43
C ASN A 94 -17.20 9.71 16.01
N GLU A 95 -17.49 8.64 15.29
CA GLU A 95 -18.47 7.62 15.69
C GLU A 95 -17.78 6.34 16.16
N ASP A 96 -16.92 5.76 15.32
CA ASP A 96 -16.30 4.45 15.60
C ASP A 96 -15.08 4.54 16.53
N LYS A 97 -14.58 5.76 16.77
CA LYS A 97 -13.48 6.11 17.68
C LYS A 97 -12.18 5.37 17.34
N VAL A 98 -11.83 5.32 16.06
CA VAL A 98 -10.56 4.74 15.62
C VAL A 98 -9.37 5.53 16.17
N ASN A 99 -8.26 4.85 16.45
CA ASN A 99 -7.03 5.47 16.95
C ASN A 99 -6.13 5.97 15.81
N ILE A 100 -6.20 5.31 14.66
CA ILE A 100 -5.42 5.58 13.46
C ILE A 100 -6.17 5.04 12.25
N VAL A 101 -5.89 5.62 11.08
CA VAL A 101 -6.52 5.22 9.81
C VAL A 101 -5.46 4.75 8.81
N ILE A 102 -5.71 3.65 8.12
CA ILE A 102 -5.08 3.29 6.86
C ILE A 102 -6.04 3.76 5.75
N ALA A 103 -5.61 4.66 4.87
CA ALA A 103 -6.50 5.23 3.87
C ALA A 103 -5.90 5.31 2.48
N SER A 104 -6.57 4.63 1.55
CA SER A 104 -6.55 4.82 0.10
C SER A 104 -5.19 4.69 -0.60
N TYR A 105 -5.18 4.11 -1.78
CA TYR A 105 -4.01 4.17 -2.66
C TYR A 105 -4.08 5.32 -3.68
N ILE A 106 -5.15 6.12 -3.68
CA ILE A 106 -5.36 7.23 -4.63
C ILE A 106 -4.84 8.53 -4.01
N SER A 107 -3.94 9.23 -4.71
CA SER A 107 -3.28 10.42 -4.16
C SER A 107 -4.25 11.59 -3.94
N GLU A 108 -5.22 11.78 -4.81
CA GLU A 108 -6.27 12.81 -4.69
C GLU A 108 -7.18 12.56 -3.49
N VAL A 109 -7.41 11.29 -3.14
CA VAL A 109 -8.15 10.92 -1.93
C VAL A 109 -7.31 11.24 -0.70
N VAL A 110 -6.05 10.82 -0.66
CA VAL A 110 -5.14 11.08 0.45
C VAL A 110 -4.99 12.57 0.72
N LEU A 111 -4.74 13.37 -0.32
CA LEU A 111 -4.64 14.83 -0.22
C LEU A 111 -5.93 15.48 0.31
N ALA A 112 -7.10 14.92 -0.01
CA ALA A 112 -8.37 15.40 0.53
C ALA A 112 -8.57 15.06 2.01
N LEU A 113 -7.90 14.03 2.53
CA LEU A 113 -7.97 13.61 3.93
C LEU A 113 -7.03 14.39 4.84
N GLU A 114 -5.90 14.91 4.35
CA GLU A 114 -4.90 15.61 5.18
C GLU A 114 -5.49 16.73 6.05
N PRO A 115 -6.34 17.64 5.53
CA PRO A 115 -6.89 18.70 6.36
C PRO A 115 -7.79 18.16 7.49
N TRP A 116 -8.42 16.99 7.27
CA TRP A 116 -9.24 16.32 8.28
C TRP A 116 -8.40 15.61 9.32
N ALA A 117 -7.29 14.96 8.92
CA ALA A 117 -6.33 14.38 9.84
C ALA A 117 -5.76 15.43 10.80
N SER A 118 -5.35 16.60 10.27
CA SER A 118 -4.88 17.73 11.06
C SER A 118 -5.97 18.31 11.98
N ARG A 119 -7.18 18.52 11.45
CA ARG A 119 -8.30 19.10 12.22
C ARG A 119 -8.77 18.19 13.35
N LEU A 120 -8.84 16.89 13.10
CA LEU A 120 -9.33 15.89 14.05
C LEU A 120 -8.21 15.29 14.90
N LYS A 121 -6.95 15.67 14.65
CA LYS A 121 -5.75 15.12 15.29
C LYS A 121 -5.77 13.59 15.29
N THR A 122 -5.98 12.98 14.13
CA THR A 122 -5.97 11.53 13.98
C THR A 122 -4.92 11.17 12.94
N PRO A 123 -3.88 10.41 13.31
CA PRO A 123 -2.89 9.98 12.34
C PRO A 123 -3.54 9.09 11.29
N PHE A 124 -3.05 9.20 10.06
CA PHE A 124 -3.36 8.22 9.03
C PHE A 124 -2.15 7.93 8.15
N ILE A 125 -2.20 6.78 7.51
CA ILE A 125 -1.17 6.32 6.62
C ILE A 125 -1.77 5.79 5.32
N THR A 126 -1.15 6.15 4.19
CA THR A 126 -1.56 5.62 2.89
C THR A 126 -0.76 4.38 2.51
N PRO A 127 -1.42 3.27 2.12
CA PRO A 127 -0.76 2.05 1.69
C PRO A 127 -0.30 2.10 0.23
N GLY A 128 -0.58 3.16 -0.54
CA GLY A 128 -0.28 3.09 -1.97
C GLY A 128 -0.36 4.36 -2.80
N ALA A 129 -0.79 5.49 -2.24
CA ALA A 129 -0.65 6.77 -2.92
C ALA A 129 0.83 7.13 -3.04
N ALA A 130 1.20 7.87 -4.09
CA ALA A 130 2.60 8.14 -4.39
C ALA A 130 2.92 9.64 -4.55
N SER A 131 1.92 10.52 -4.67
CA SER A 131 2.19 11.93 -5.00
C SER A 131 3.15 12.58 -3.99
N ASN A 132 4.20 13.23 -4.50
CA ASN A 132 5.16 13.99 -3.69
C ASN A 132 4.47 15.10 -2.86
N GLU A 133 3.28 15.55 -3.26
CA GLU A 133 2.52 16.58 -2.54
C GLU A 133 2.13 16.16 -1.13
N ILE A 134 1.97 14.85 -0.88
CA ILE A 134 1.53 14.32 0.41
C ILE A 134 2.51 14.72 1.53
N SER A 135 3.82 14.58 1.27
CA SER A 135 4.84 14.99 2.23
C SER A 135 5.05 16.50 2.32
N LYS A 136 4.77 17.25 1.25
CA LYS A 136 5.00 18.70 1.24
C LYS A 136 4.13 19.43 2.25
N SER A 137 2.87 19.01 2.38
CA SER A 137 1.93 19.57 3.36
C SER A 137 2.45 19.41 4.79
N VAL A 138 3.03 18.24 5.10
CA VAL A 138 3.66 17.96 6.40
C VAL A 138 4.95 18.76 6.57
N HIS A 139 5.82 18.78 5.56
CA HIS A 139 7.10 19.51 5.61
C HIS A 139 6.90 21.02 5.83
N ASN A 140 5.94 21.63 5.15
CA ASN A 140 5.71 23.08 5.18
C ASN A 140 5.12 23.57 6.51
N ASP A 141 4.34 22.74 7.21
CA ASP A 141 3.71 23.09 8.48
C ASP A 141 3.58 21.84 9.36
N TYR A 142 4.71 21.35 9.84
CA TYR A 142 4.82 20.09 10.58
C TYR A 142 3.91 20.07 11.82
N GLU A 143 3.93 21.12 12.65
CA GLU A 143 3.15 21.14 13.88
C GLU A 143 1.65 20.98 13.63
N LYS A 144 1.16 21.51 12.51
CA LYS A 144 -0.23 21.36 12.09
C LYS A 144 -0.52 20.02 11.41
N ASN A 145 0.39 19.56 10.55
CA ASN A 145 0.11 18.49 9.56
C ASN A 145 0.83 17.16 9.82
N LYS A 146 1.57 16.99 10.92
CA LYS A 146 2.29 15.76 11.31
C LYS A 146 1.46 14.47 11.40
N TYR A 147 0.15 14.53 11.24
CA TYR A 147 -0.75 13.38 11.30
C TYR A 147 -0.82 12.58 9.99
N THR A 148 -0.19 13.05 8.91
CA THR A 148 -0.15 12.32 7.63
C THR A 148 1.15 11.54 7.50
N PHE A 149 1.05 10.25 7.21
CA PHE A 149 2.18 9.39 6.84
C PHE A 149 1.99 8.82 5.43
N HIS A 150 3.08 8.80 4.67
CA HIS A 150 3.11 8.31 3.30
C HIS A 150 3.80 6.94 3.30
N GLY A 151 3.00 5.90 3.55
CA GLY A 151 3.40 4.50 3.75
C GLY A 151 3.80 3.76 2.47
N TYR A 152 3.89 4.47 1.35
CA TYR A 152 4.31 3.94 0.06
C TYR A 152 5.37 4.83 -0.61
N LEU A 153 6.00 4.31 -1.67
CA LEU A 153 7.06 5.01 -2.38
C LEU A 153 6.50 6.28 -3.03
N THR A 154 7.21 7.39 -2.84
CA THR A 154 6.89 8.65 -3.51
C THR A 154 7.09 8.54 -5.02
N SER A 155 6.43 9.40 -5.80
CA SER A 155 6.62 9.48 -7.25
C SER A 155 8.08 9.72 -7.62
N ALA A 156 8.82 10.50 -6.81
CA ALA A 156 10.27 10.67 -7.00
C ALA A 156 11.03 9.35 -6.80
N ALA A 157 10.74 8.60 -5.74
CA ALA A 157 11.36 7.30 -5.49
C ALA A 157 10.99 6.25 -6.56
N LEU A 158 9.74 6.24 -7.02
CA LEU A 158 9.28 5.39 -8.11
C LEU A 158 10.00 5.71 -9.42
N ALA A 159 10.16 7.00 -9.76
CA ALA A 159 10.90 7.41 -10.95
C ALA A 159 12.35 6.92 -10.91
N LEU A 160 13.02 7.06 -9.76
CA LEU A 160 14.37 6.54 -9.56
C LEU A 160 14.43 5.01 -9.71
N SER A 161 13.51 4.28 -9.07
CA SER A 161 13.43 2.81 -9.15
C SER A 161 13.26 2.32 -10.60
N VAL A 162 12.37 2.96 -11.36
CA VAL A 162 12.15 2.65 -12.78
C VAL A 162 13.38 3.01 -13.61
N CYS A 163 14.02 4.16 -13.38
CA CYS A 163 15.23 4.56 -14.11
C CYS A 163 16.43 3.65 -13.83
N ASP A 164 16.64 3.24 -12.58
CA ASP A 164 17.69 2.30 -12.20
C ASP A 164 17.51 0.97 -12.94
N ALA A 165 16.29 0.43 -12.94
CA ALA A 165 15.97 -0.79 -13.66
C ALA A 165 16.03 -0.60 -15.19
N ALA A 166 15.58 0.53 -15.74
CA ALA A 166 15.63 0.82 -17.17
C ALA A 166 17.07 0.89 -17.69
N LYS A 167 17.99 1.42 -16.88
CA LYS A 167 19.41 1.47 -17.23
C LYS A 167 19.95 0.06 -17.49
N GLU A 168 19.77 -0.85 -16.54
CA GLU A 168 20.27 -2.22 -16.66
C GLU A 168 19.50 -3.02 -17.73
N LEU A 169 18.17 -3.00 -17.66
CA LEU A 169 17.32 -3.88 -18.46
C LEU A 169 17.12 -3.41 -19.90
N LEU A 170 17.05 -2.09 -20.14
CA LEU A 170 16.74 -1.54 -21.46
C LEU A 170 17.97 -0.98 -22.15
N VAL A 171 18.79 -0.19 -21.46
CA VAL A 171 19.96 0.45 -22.07
C VAL A 171 21.12 -0.52 -22.19
N GLU A 172 21.54 -1.15 -21.10
CA GLU A 172 22.73 -2.01 -21.09
C GLU A 172 22.46 -3.37 -21.76
N GLN A 173 21.32 -4.00 -21.46
CA GLN A 173 21.00 -5.34 -22.01
C GLN A 173 20.36 -5.31 -23.40
N LYS A 174 19.59 -4.27 -23.74
CA LYS A 174 18.80 -4.20 -24.99
C LYS A 174 19.18 -3.03 -25.90
N ASN A 175 20.19 -2.24 -25.52
CA ASN A 175 20.70 -1.12 -26.30
C ASN A 175 19.62 -0.10 -26.74
N MET A 176 18.53 0.02 -25.99
CA MET A 176 17.47 1.00 -26.24
C MET A 176 18.00 2.42 -25.98
N LYS A 177 17.56 3.39 -26.80
CA LYS A 177 18.04 4.78 -26.79
C LYS A 177 16.93 5.82 -26.72
N THR A 178 15.71 5.46 -27.06
CA THR A 178 14.58 6.40 -27.17
C THR A 178 13.37 5.90 -26.40
N ALA A 179 12.71 6.83 -25.72
CA ALA A 179 11.54 6.55 -24.91
C ALA A 179 10.42 7.55 -25.22
N VAL A 180 9.17 7.09 -25.12
CA VAL A 180 8.01 7.97 -24.94
C VAL A 180 7.49 7.75 -23.53
N ILE A 181 7.24 8.84 -22.80
CA ILE A 181 6.53 8.76 -21.52
C ILE A 181 5.03 8.71 -21.81
N MET A 182 4.31 7.74 -21.25
CA MET A 182 2.87 7.60 -21.37
C MET A 182 2.24 7.44 -19.99
N SER A 183 1.60 8.50 -19.51
CA SER A 183 1.08 8.57 -18.14
C SER A 183 -0.34 9.08 -18.09
N GLU A 184 -1.13 8.61 -17.14
CA GLU A 184 -2.47 9.16 -16.91
C GLU A 184 -2.39 10.57 -16.30
N ASP A 185 -3.44 11.37 -16.46
CA ASP A 185 -3.55 12.72 -15.89
C ASP A 185 -4.00 12.66 -14.42
N ALA A 186 -3.07 12.31 -13.53
CA ALA A 186 -3.31 12.19 -12.09
C ALA A 186 -2.27 12.97 -11.25
N ALA A 187 -2.58 13.22 -9.98
CA ALA A 187 -1.73 13.95 -9.02
C ALA A 187 -0.41 13.22 -8.72
N TRP A 188 -0.38 11.89 -8.87
CA TRP A 188 0.81 11.08 -8.64
C TRP A 188 1.73 11.02 -9.87
N THR A 189 1.17 11.05 -11.09
CA THR A 189 1.98 10.97 -12.32
C THR A 189 2.64 12.29 -12.67
N LYS A 190 2.08 13.45 -12.30
CA LYS A 190 2.74 14.75 -12.53
C LYS A 190 4.17 14.80 -11.97
N PRO A 191 4.42 14.52 -10.68
CA PRO A 191 5.78 14.46 -10.15
C PRO A 191 6.58 13.24 -10.64
N LEU A 192 5.93 12.15 -11.03
CA LEU A 192 6.60 10.98 -11.62
C LEU A 192 7.20 11.33 -12.98
N ASP A 193 6.41 11.98 -13.83
CA ASP A 193 6.79 12.39 -15.18
C ASP A 193 7.97 13.36 -15.14
N VAL A 194 7.96 14.33 -14.21
CA VAL A 194 9.13 15.20 -13.95
C VAL A 194 10.37 14.37 -13.61
N GLY A 195 10.21 13.37 -12.74
CA GLY A 195 11.29 12.44 -12.40
C GLY A 195 11.80 11.67 -13.62
N TYR A 196 10.91 11.15 -14.46
CA TYR A 196 11.25 10.45 -15.70
C TYR A 196 11.97 11.34 -16.70
N GLU A 197 11.46 12.54 -16.96
CA GLU A 197 12.08 13.53 -17.84
C GLU A 197 13.49 13.91 -17.37
N GLU A 198 13.73 13.91 -16.06
CA GLU A 198 15.04 14.17 -15.49
C GLU A 198 15.98 12.95 -15.55
N CYS A 199 15.52 11.75 -15.20
CA CYS A 199 16.39 10.59 -15.01
C CYS A 199 16.63 9.76 -16.28
N LEU A 200 15.65 9.65 -17.19
CA LEU A 200 15.78 8.84 -18.40
C LEU A 200 16.93 9.32 -19.32
N PRO A 201 17.10 10.63 -19.59
CA PRO A 201 18.22 11.08 -20.43
C PRO A 201 19.59 10.79 -19.79
N LYS A 202 19.70 10.87 -18.46
CA LYS A 202 20.95 10.62 -17.72
C LYS A 202 21.43 9.18 -17.82
N ILE A 203 20.51 8.23 -17.99
CA ILE A 203 20.83 6.81 -18.17
C ILE A 203 20.99 6.41 -19.64
N GLY A 204 20.81 7.35 -20.59
CA GLY A 204 20.96 7.10 -22.02
C GLY A 204 19.66 6.81 -22.79
N LEU A 205 18.49 7.05 -22.19
CA LEU A 205 17.18 7.03 -22.86
C LEU A 205 16.70 8.45 -23.15
N LYS A 206 16.77 8.87 -24.42
CA LYS A 206 16.23 10.15 -24.87
C LYS A 206 14.70 10.08 -24.88
N VAL A 207 14.05 10.95 -24.10
CA VAL A 207 12.60 11.17 -24.19
C VAL A 207 12.29 11.91 -25.50
N ILE A 208 11.50 11.30 -26.39
CA ILE A 208 11.18 11.86 -27.72
C ILE A 208 9.73 12.35 -27.85
N ASP A 209 8.84 11.93 -26.95
CA ASP A 209 7.49 12.47 -26.78
C ASP A 209 7.02 12.21 -25.34
N HIS A 210 6.05 12.98 -24.88
CA HIS A 210 5.37 12.80 -23.60
C HIS A 210 3.87 12.90 -23.84
N ILE A 211 3.17 11.81 -23.56
CA ILE A 211 1.74 11.68 -23.77
C ILE A 211 1.07 11.51 -22.43
N ARG A 212 0.10 12.39 -22.18
CA ARG A 212 -0.80 12.28 -21.03
C ARG A 212 -2.21 11.95 -21.50
N PHE A 213 -2.91 11.13 -20.74
CA PHE A 213 -4.26 10.66 -21.07
C PHE A 213 -5.18 10.73 -19.85
N SER A 214 -6.49 10.89 -20.08
CA SER A 214 -7.46 10.95 -18.98
C SER A 214 -7.51 9.61 -18.22
N PRO A 215 -7.61 9.60 -16.87
CA PRO A 215 -7.94 8.39 -16.11
C PRO A 215 -9.23 7.68 -16.58
N ASP A 216 -10.12 8.38 -17.29
CA ASP A 216 -11.35 7.83 -17.87
C ASP A 216 -11.17 7.28 -19.30
N THR A 217 -9.95 7.29 -19.85
CA THR A 217 -9.70 6.81 -21.22
C THR A 217 -10.02 5.32 -21.35
N THR A 218 -10.94 4.98 -22.26
CA THR A 218 -11.32 3.60 -22.58
C THR A 218 -10.79 3.10 -23.93
N ASP A 219 -10.40 4.02 -24.83
CA ASP A 219 -9.80 3.69 -26.12
C ASP A 219 -8.38 4.27 -26.21
N PHE A 220 -7.41 3.38 -26.25
CA PHE A 220 -5.98 3.66 -26.35
C PHE A 220 -5.45 3.57 -27.79
N THR A 221 -6.28 3.14 -28.75
CA THR A 221 -5.89 3.02 -30.17
C THR A 221 -5.27 4.31 -30.72
N PRO A 222 -5.85 5.52 -30.50
CA PRO A 222 -5.24 6.74 -31.01
C PRO A 222 -3.90 7.07 -30.34
N ILE A 223 -3.76 6.73 -29.05
CA ILE A 223 -2.54 6.95 -28.28
C ILE A 223 -1.43 6.05 -28.83
N PHE A 224 -1.69 4.75 -29.01
CA PHE A 224 -0.71 3.82 -29.56
C PHE A 224 -0.32 4.18 -31.00
N ASN A 225 -1.28 4.53 -31.86
CA ASN A 225 -0.98 5.00 -33.22
C ASN A 225 -0.05 6.23 -33.23
N LYS A 226 -0.25 7.17 -32.31
CA LYS A 226 0.63 8.34 -32.15
C LYS A 226 2.05 7.91 -31.75
N ILE A 227 2.16 7.04 -30.75
CA ILE A 227 3.45 6.53 -30.24
C ILE A 227 4.20 5.76 -31.33
N GLU A 228 3.53 4.88 -32.07
CA GLU A 228 4.14 4.14 -33.17
C GLU A 228 4.69 5.07 -34.26
N GLY A 229 3.98 6.17 -34.53
CA GLY A 229 4.42 7.20 -35.48
C GLY A 229 5.75 7.87 -35.11
N THR A 230 6.08 7.97 -33.81
CA THR A 230 7.35 8.56 -33.33
C THR A 230 8.49 7.53 -33.23
N LYS A 231 8.18 6.23 -33.34
CA LYS A 231 9.14 5.12 -33.36
C LYS A 231 10.11 5.08 -32.16
N PRO A 232 9.64 5.14 -30.90
CA PRO A 232 10.52 4.94 -29.74
C PRO A 232 10.90 3.47 -29.59
N ASP A 233 11.98 3.23 -28.83
CA ASP A 233 12.38 1.88 -28.44
C ASP A 233 11.51 1.33 -27.28
N VAL A 234 10.94 2.21 -26.44
CA VAL A 234 10.13 1.83 -25.27
C VAL A 234 9.09 2.89 -24.90
N MET A 235 7.95 2.45 -24.35
CA MET A 235 7.00 3.30 -23.63
C MET A 235 7.28 3.22 -22.13
N ILE A 236 7.59 4.36 -21.50
CA ILE A 236 7.74 4.46 -20.05
C ILE A 236 6.40 4.85 -19.43
N THR A 237 5.82 3.96 -18.63
CA THR A 237 4.41 4.04 -18.23
C THR A 237 4.19 4.63 -16.83
N GLY A 238 3.10 5.37 -16.69
CA GLY A 238 2.50 5.81 -15.43
C GLY A 238 1.00 5.52 -15.42
N ILE A 239 0.60 4.29 -15.10
CA ILE A 239 -0.79 3.82 -15.28
C ILE A 239 -1.31 3.19 -13.97
N SER A 240 -2.47 3.63 -13.48
CA SER A 240 -3.07 3.09 -12.25
C SER A 240 -4.60 3.04 -12.27
N HIS A 241 -5.27 4.08 -12.76
CA HIS A 241 -6.72 4.23 -12.66
C HIS A 241 -7.49 3.50 -13.76
N VAL A 242 -6.93 3.47 -14.97
CA VAL A 242 -7.57 2.77 -16.09
C VAL A 242 -7.64 1.26 -15.84
N GLY A 243 -8.61 0.58 -16.42
CA GLY A 243 -8.73 -0.87 -16.27
C GLY A 243 -7.67 -1.64 -17.07
N VAL A 244 -8.05 -2.82 -17.56
CA VAL A 244 -7.17 -3.69 -18.38
C VAL A 244 -6.96 -3.17 -19.82
N GLN A 245 -7.70 -2.15 -20.24
CA GLN A 245 -7.78 -1.68 -21.63
C GLN A 245 -6.44 -1.32 -22.28
N PRO A 246 -5.50 -0.60 -21.64
CA PRO A 246 -4.21 -0.30 -22.25
C PRO A 246 -3.47 -1.57 -22.66
N THR A 247 -3.48 -2.60 -21.80
CA THR A 247 -2.78 -3.87 -22.08
C THR A 247 -3.49 -4.70 -23.13
N VAL A 248 -4.83 -4.82 -23.05
CA VAL A 248 -5.63 -5.56 -24.03
C VAL A 248 -5.46 -4.95 -25.42
N GLN A 249 -5.53 -3.62 -25.54
CA GLN A 249 -5.40 -2.93 -26.82
C GLN A 249 -3.96 -2.95 -27.36
N TRP A 250 -2.95 -2.79 -26.50
CA TRP A 250 -1.54 -2.95 -26.85
C TRP A 250 -1.28 -4.30 -27.51
N LYS A 251 -1.81 -5.38 -26.91
CA LYS A 251 -1.70 -6.74 -27.45
C LYS A 251 -2.50 -6.93 -28.74
N ASN A 252 -3.76 -6.50 -28.78
CA ASN A 252 -4.65 -6.72 -29.92
C ASN A 252 -4.19 -5.98 -31.18
N GLN A 253 -3.67 -4.76 -31.02
CA GLN A 253 -3.10 -3.96 -32.11
C GLN A 253 -1.70 -4.42 -32.49
N GLN A 254 -1.07 -5.29 -31.68
CA GLN A 254 0.31 -5.72 -31.86
C GLN A 254 1.29 -4.54 -31.89
N VAL A 255 1.09 -3.57 -31.00
CA VAL A 255 1.94 -2.38 -30.88
C VAL A 255 3.38 -2.84 -30.67
N PRO A 256 4.32 -2.56 -31.60
CA PRO A 256 5.63 -3.22 -31.63
C PRO A 256 6.64 -2.68 -30.61
N ILE A 257 6.17 -1.93 -29.61
CA ILE A 257 6.97 -1.19 -28.63
C ILE A 257 6.63 -1.73 -27.23
N PRO A 258 7.62 -2.10 -26.41
CA PRO A 258 7.37 -2.62 -25.07
C PRO A 258 6.88 -1.52 -24.12
N MET A 259 6.04 -1.90 -23.16
CA MET A 259 5.69 -1.08 -22.00
C MET A 259 6.62 -1.41 -20.82
N PHE A 260 7.15 -0.39 -20.16
CA PHE A 260 8.03 -0.50 -19.00
C PHE A 260 7.74 0.63 -18.00
N GLY A 261 7.75 0.37 -16.69
CA GLY A 261 7.52 1.41 -15.69
C GLY A 261 6.41 1.03 -14.74
N ILE A 262 5.49 1.95 -14.45
CA ILE A 262 4.41 1.73 -13.50
C ILE A 262 3.15 1.27 -14.24
N SER A 263 2.61 0.13 -13.82
CA SER A 263 1.27 -0.34 -14.15
C SER A 263 0.67 -1.02 -12.92
N SER A 264 -0.13 -0.28 -12.15
CA SER A 264 -0.65 -0.75 -10.86
C SER A 264 -1.59 -1.95 -11.02
N GLN A 265 -2.33 -2.01 -12.13
CA GLN A 265 -3.25 -3.12 -12.43
C GLN A 265 -2.47 -4.43 -12.60
N ALA A 266 -1.28 -4.36 -13.22
CA ALA A 266 -0.42 -5.52 -13.45
C ALA A 266 0.16 -6.11 -12.15
N THR A 267 0.10 -5.39 -11.03
CA THR A 267 0.49 -5.92 -9.71
C THR A 267 -0.51 -6.95 -9.17
N ASN A 268 -1.78 -6.92 -9.62
CA ASN A 268 -2.78 -7.87 -9.16
C ASN A 268 -2.57 -9.23 -9.84
N SER A 269 -2.56 -10.30 -9.05
CA SER A 269 -2.37 -11.67 -9.53
C SER A 269 -3.44 -12.19 -10.49
N THR A 270 -4.62 -11.56 -10.57
CA THR A 270 -5.67 -11.91 -11.55
C THR A 270 -5.47 -11.24 -12.90
N PHE A 271 -4.58 -10.25 -13.03
CA PHE A 271 -4.44 -9.40 -14.21
C PHE A 271 -4.21 -10.17 -15.52
N GLY A 272 -3.44 -11.27 -15.49
CA GLY A 272 -3.27 -12.14 -16.65
C GLY A 272 -4.60 -12.68 -17.18
N LYS A 273 -5.46 -13.18 -16.29
CA LYS A 273 -6.81 -13.65 -16.64
C LYS A 273 -7.72 -12.48 -17.05
N ASP A 274 -7.68 -11.37 -16.32
CA ASP A 274 -8.55 -10.21 -16.55
C ASP A 274 -8.26 -9.52 -17.90
N THR A 275 -7.05 -9.72 -18.43
CA THR A 275 -6.64 -9.25 -19.75
C THR A 275 -6.85 -10.29 -20.86
N ASN A 276 -7.50 -11.43 -20.60
CA ASN A 276 -7.59 -12.57 -21.51
C ASN A 276 -6.20 -12.98 -22.06
N ASP A 277 -5.22 -13.12 -21.16
CA ASP A 277 -3.82 -13.49 -21.44
C ASP A 277 -3.05 -12.49 -22.32
N ALA A 278 -3.53 -11.25 -22.45
CA ALA A 278 -2.83 -10.18 -23.14
C ALA A 278 -1.64 -9.60 -22.36
N SER A 279 -1.47 -9.97 -21.08
CA SER A 279 -0.43 -9.42 -20.21
C SER A 279 0.99 -9.91 -20.52
N ASN A 280 1.18 -10.96 -21.33
CA ASN A 280 2.52 -11.46 -21.62
C ASN A 280 3.44 -10.35 -22.16
N GLY A 281 4.58 -10.15 -21.50
CA GLY A 281 5.55 -9.11 -21.82
C GLY A 281 5.38 -7.80 -21.06
N VAL A 282 4.23 -7.58 -20.41
CA VAL A 282 3.97 -6.35 -19.63
C VAL A 282 4.91 -6.32 -18.44
N LEU A 283 5.72 -5.27 -18.37
CA LEU A 283 6.56 -4.96 -17.23
C LEU A 283 5.88 -3.95 -16.32
N TYR A 284 6.09 -4.13 -15.02
CA TYR A 284 5.60 -3.21 -14.02
C TYR A 284 6.56 -3.15 -12.83
N GLN A 285 6.64 -1.98 -12.23
CA GLN A 285 7.35 -1.76 -10.98
C GLN A 285 6.45 -2.22 -9.81
N GLY A 286 7.07 -2.83 -8.81
CA GLY A 286 6.39 -3.20 -7.57
C GLY A 286 7.33 -3.14 -6.37
N VAL A 287 6.79 -3.22 -5.16
CA VAL A 287 7.58 -3.29 -3.91
C VAL A 287 7.73 -4.70 -3.36
N SER A 288 6.92 -5.63 -3.88
CA SER A 288 6.95 -7.07 -3.58
C SER A 288 6.26 -7.82 -4.73
N GLY A 289 6.27 -9.15 -4.69
CA GLY A 289 5.58 -9.97 -5.69
C GLY A 289 5.57 -11.46 -5.33
N THR A 290 4.70 -12.19 -6.00
CA THR A 290 4.51 -13.63 -5.79
C THR A 290 5.84 -14.39 -5.98
N GLY A 291 6.24 -15.17 -4.96
CA GLY A 291 7.49 -15.95 -5.00
C GLY A 291 8.78 -15.13 -4.93
N VAL A 292 8.69 -13.82 -4.67
CA VAL A 292 9.85 -12.93 -4.51
C VAL A 292 10.15 -12.71 -3.03
N ALA A 293 11.32 -13.17 -2.60
CA ALA A 293 11.79 -12.99 -1.22
C ALA A 293 12.50 -11.64 -1.08
N VAL A 294 11.75 -10.53 -1.03
CA VAL A 294 12.30 -9.20 -0.71
C VAL A 294 12.86 -9.19 0.72
N THR A 295 12.11 -9.82 1.63
CA THR A 295 12.56 -10.20 2.96
C THR A 295 12.13 -11.64 3.24
N GLU A 296 12.52 -12.18 4.39
CA GLU A 296 12.01 -13.47 4.87
C GLU A 296 10.49 -13.50 5.08
N LYS A 297 9.83 -12.33 5.18
CA LYS A 297 8.38 -12.20 5.40
C LYS A 297 7.56 -12.18 4.12
N SER A 298 8.16 -11.83 2.97
CA SER A 298 7.43 -11.59 1.72
C SER A 298 6.67 -12.82 1.21
N VAL A 299 7.38 -13.95 1.07
CA VAL A 299 6.79 -15.20 0.56
C VAL A 299 5.79 -15.81 1.55
N PRO A 300 6.11 -15.94 2.86
CA PRO A 300 5.13 -16.45 3.82
C PRO A 300 3.83 -15.66 3.88
N PHE A 301 3.90 -14.32 3.82
CA PHE A 301 2.71 -13.48 3.75
C PHE A 301 1.92 -13.75 2.47
N ALA A 302 2.56 -13.70 1.30
CA ALA A 302 1.90 -13.90 0.02
C ALA A 302 1.18 -15.26 -0.05
N ASP A 303 1.84 -16.33 0.39
CA ASP A 303 1.28 -17.68 0.42
C ASP A 303 0.15 -17.82 1.43
N GLY A 304 0.30 -17.23 2.63
CA GLY A 304 -0.74 -17.21 3.65
C GLY A 304 -1.98 -16.45 3.21
N PHE A 305 -1.78 -15.31 2.54
CA PHE A 305 -2.85 -14.49 1.97
C PHE A 305 -3.60 -15.27 0.88
N ASN A 306 -2.88 -15.90 -0.05
CA ASN A 306 -3.48 -16.75 -1.08
C ASN A 306 -4.25 -17.95 -0.49
N LYS A 307 -3.70 -18.61 0.53
CA LYS A 307 -4.39 -19.70 1.23
C LYS A 307 -5.70 -19.24 1.88
N ARG A 308 -5.75 -18.01 2.39
CA ARG A 308 -6.90 -17.46 3.11
C ARG A 308 -7.96 -16.87 2.18
N PHE A 309 -7.55 -16.17 1.13
CA PHE A 309 -8.43 -15.37 0.28
C PHE A 309 -8.53 -15.85 -1.18
N GLY A 310 -7.76 -16.87 -1.55
CA GLY A 310 -7.82 -17.52 -2.86
C GLY A 310 -7.11 -16.79 -4.00
N ASN A 311 -6.44 -15.67 -3.73
CA ASN A 311 -5.62 -14.90 -4.68
C ASN A 311 -4.41 -14.31 -3.94
N PHE A 312 -3.35 -13.92 -4.67
CA PHE A 312 -2.23 -13.17 -4.08
C PHE A 312 -2.55 -11.67 -3.98
N PRO A 313 -1.98 -10.97 -2.98
CA PRO A 313 -2.24 -9.54 -2.79
C PRO A 313 -1.58 -8.69 -3.88
N SER A 314 -2.21 -7.55 -4.19
CA SER A 314 -1.59 -6.47 -4.97
C SER A 314 -0.58 -5.71 -4.11
N TYR A 315 0.17 -4.77 -4.70
CA TYR A 315 1.19 -4.00 -3.98
C TYR A 315 0.65 -3.32 -2.71
N ALA A 316 -0.57 -2.77 -2.78
CA ALA A 316 -1.23 -2.08 -1.66
C ALA A 316 -1.67 -3.04 -0.53
N GLY A 317 -1.79 -4.34 -0.80
CA GLY A 317 -2.03 -5.35 0.23
C GLY A 317 -0.76 -5.67 1.03
N TYR A 318 0.40 -5.78 0.36
CA TYR A 318 1.69 -5.97 1.05
C TYR A 318 1.98 -4.81 2.01
N THR A 319 1.79 -3.58 1.54
CA THR A 319 1.96 -2.38 2.36
C THR A 319 0.98 -2.39 3.52
N ALA A 320 -0.34 -2.46 3.28
CA ALA A 320 -1.39 -2.47 4.32
C ALA A 320 -1.16 -3.51 5.43
N TYR A 321 -0.68 -4.71 5.06
CA TYR A 321 -0.28 -5.74 6.01
C TYR A 321 0.87 -5.25 6.90
N ASP A 322 1.94 -4.72 6.31
CA ASP A 322 3.07 -4.16 7.07
C ASP A 322 2.65 -2.98 7.94
N GLU A 323 1.71 -2.13 7.49
CA GLU A 323 1.25 -0.98 8.25
C GLU A 323 0.58 -1.38 9.55
N VAL A 324 -0.31 -2.39 9.55
CA VAL A 324 -0.92 -2.87 10.78
C VAL A 324 0.15 -3.37 11.77
N TYR A 325 1.19 -4.03 11.26
CA TYR A 325 2.29 -4.51 12.10
C TYR A 325 3.12 -3.39 12.72
N TYR A 326 3.57 -2.40 11.94
CA TYR A 326 4.37 -1.31 12.53
C TYR A 326 3.51 -0.29 13.29
N ILE A 327 2.20 -0.18 13.02
CA ILE A 327 1.27 0.55 13.87
C ILE A 327 1.19 -0.13 15.24
N ALA A 328 1.04 -1.46 15.28
CA ALA A 328 1.01 -2.22 16.53
C ALA A 328 2.32 -2.05 17.33
N ASP A 329 3.47 -2.11 16.65
CA ASP A 329 4.78 -1.81 17.24
C ASP A 329 4.88 -0.37 17.75
N ALA A 330 4.41 0.61 16.99
CA ALA A 330 4.42 2.01 17.39
C ALA A 330 3.54 2.27 18.63
N VAL A 331 2.34 1.68 18.69
CA VAL A 331 1.47 1.75 19.88
C VAL A 331 2.16 1.14 21.10
N LYS A 332 2.84 0.01 20.92
CA LYS A 332 3.63 -0.63 21.99
C LYS A 332 4.74 0.28 22.49
N ARG A 333 5.54 0.86 21.58
CA ARG A 333 6.65 1.78 21.93
C ARG A 333 6.15 3.06 22.57
N ALA A 334 5.00 3.58 22.14
CA ALA A 334 4.37 4.76 22.72
C ALA A 334 3.75 4.51 24.10
N GLY A 335 3.39 3.25 24.40
CA GLY A 335 2.56 2.90 25.56
C GLY A 335 1.20 3.61 25.55
N SER A 336 0.72 4.02 24.37
CA SER A 336 -0.44 4.89 24.20
C SER A 336 -1.00 4.84 22.79
N THR A 337 -2.29 5.11 22.66
CA THR A 337 -2.98 5.38 21.38
C THR A 337 -3.35 6.86 21.23
N ASP A 338 -2.77 7.73 22.06
CA ASP A 338 -2.83 9.18 21.88
C ASP A 338 -2.14 9.58 20.56
N ALA A 339 -2.76 10.51 19.82
CA ALA A 339 -2.35 10.83 18.47
C ALA A 339 -0.94 11.41 18.39
N ASP A 340 -0.59 12.36 19.26
CA ASP A 340 0.73 13.00 19.25
C ASP A 340 1.83 11.98 19.63
N LYS A 341 1.57 11.14 20.64
CA LYS A 341 2.51 10.07 21.01
C LYS A 341 2.66 9.00 19.92
N LEU A 342 1.58 8.70 19.20
CA LEU A 342 1.61 7.73 18.12
C LEU A 342 2.40 8.27 16.92
N VAL A 343 2.24 9.56 16.58
CA VAL A 343 3.07 10.26 15.57
C VAL A 343 4.55 10.16 15.95
N ASP A 344 4.93 10.53 17.17
CA ASP A 344 6.32 10.45 17.66
C ASP A 344 6.90 9.02 17.57
N ALA A 345 6.05 8.00 17.76
CA ALA A 345 6.46 6.60 17.66
C ALA A 345 6.56 6.15 16.20
N LEU A 346 5.63 6.53 15.33
CA LEU A 346 5.64 6.21 13.90
C LEU A 346 6.86 6.82 13.20
N GLU A 347 7.25 8.05 13.53
CA GLU A 347 8.48 8.68 13.02
C GLU A 347 9.75 7.88 13.32
N LYS A 348 9.74 7.11 14.41
CA LYS A 348 10.86 6.25 14.83
C LYS A 348 10.73 4.79 14.36
N THR A 349 9.84 4.52 13.40
CA THR A 349 9.66 3.18 12.84
C THR A 349 10.95 2.68 12.20
N ASP A 350 11.37 1.47 12.60
CA ASP A 350 12.39 0.67 11.94
C ASP A 350 11.88 -0.77 11.84
N TRP A 351 11.09 -1.04 10.79
CA TRP A 351 10.36 -2.29 10.65
C TRP A 351 10.80 -3.06 9.41
N VAL A 352 11.30 -4.28 9.58
CA VAL A 352 11.52 -5.20 8.45
C VAL A 352 10.20 -5.87 8.11
N GLY A 353 9.53 -5.38 7.06
CA GLY A 353 8.25 -5.86 6.56
C GLY A 353 8.38 -6.81 5.37
N THR A 354 7.25 -7.09 4.73
CA THR A 354 7.14 -7.85 3.48
C THR A 354 7.71 -7.10 2.27
N ILE A 355 7.76 -5.77 2.32
CA ILE A 355 8.24 -4.91 1.22
C ILE A 355 9.68 -4.42 1.38
N GLY A 356 10.37 -4.80 2.47
CA GLY A 356 11.70 -4.30 2.83
C GLY A 356 11.71 -3.69 4.23
N ARG A 357 12.76 -2.94 4.56
CA ARG A 357 12.85 -2.20 5.83
C ARG A 357 12.19 -0.83 5.69
N VAL A 358 11.08 -0.64 6.41
CA VAL A 358 10.29 0.59 6.49
C VAL A 358 10.91 1.52 7.53
N GLN A 359 11.24 2.73 7.10
CA GLN A 359 11.65 3.88 7.93
C GLN A 359 11.07 5.14 7.31
N PHE A 360 10.74 6.16 8.09
CA PHE A 360 10.22 7.43 7.58
C PHE A 360 11.28 8.53 7.57
N TYR A 361 11.26 9.40 6.57
CA TYR A 361 12.03 10.64 6.58
C TYR A 361 11.56 11.53 7.74
N GLY A 362 12.53 12.17 8.40
CA GLY A 362 12.26 13.07 9.52
C GLY A 362 11.73 14.42 9.06
N LYS A 363 11.31 15.25 10.02
CA LYS A 363 10.64 16.54 9.79
C LYS A 363 11.38 17.55 8.92
N ASP A 364 12.71 17.50 8.90
CA ASP A 364 13.55 18.46 8.16
C ASP A 364 13.82 18.04 6.70
N ASP A 365 13.42 16.82 6.31
CA ASP A 365 13.60 16.31 4.95
C ASP A 365 12.45 16.81 4.03
N PRO A 366 12.70 17.13 2.75
CA PRO A 366 11.63 17.51 1.82
C PRO A 366 10.51 16.46 1.66
N PHE A 367 10.81 15.19 1.96
CA PHE A 367 9.86 14.08 1.95
C PHE A 367 9.40 13.69 3.36
N THR A 368 9.29 14.64 4.30
CA THR A 368 8.79 14.41 5.67
C THR A 368 7.65 13.38 5.71
N HIS A 369 7.79 12.37 6.58
CA HIS A 369 6.82 11.28 6.77
C HIS A 369 6.55 10.38 5.56
N SER A 370 7.32 10.48 4.47
CA SER A 370 7.39 9.43 3.46
C SER A 370 8.35 8.33 3.88
N ILE A 371 8.07 7.10 3.44
CA ILE A 371 9.03 6.02 3.58
C ILE A 371 10.34 6.35 2.85
N LYS A 372 11.45 5.95 3.45
CA LYS A 372 12.78 6.09 2.86
C LYS A 372 13.01 5.08 1.76
N TYR A 373 13.51 5.56 0.64
CA TYR A 373 13.92 4.76 -0.50
C TYR A 373 15.45 4.57 -0.51
N GLY A 374 15.91 3.36 -0.84
CA GLY A 374 17.33 3.10 -1.11
C GLY A 374 17.85 1.76 -0.58
N LYS A 375 19.14 1.52 -0.81
CA LYS A 375 19.81 0.26 -0.46
C LYS A 375 19.66 -0.06 1.04
N GLY A 376 19.22 -1.28 1.36
CA GLY A 376 18.96 -1.72 2.73
C GLY A 376 17.62 -1.26 3.32
N LEU A 377 16.83 -0.51 2.54
CA LEU A 377 15.47 -0.07 2.82
C LEU A 377 14.53 -0.69 1.78
N ILE A 378 13.58 0.09 1.25
CA ILE A 378 12.72 -0.29 0.14
C ILE A 378 13.35 0.26 -1.15
N THR A 379 13.59 -0.61 -2.13
CA THR A 379 14.22 -0.25 -3.42
C THR A 379 13.30 -0.49 -4.63
N GLY A 380 12.20 -1.22 -4.43
CA GLY A 380 11.35 -1.68 -5.52
C GLY A 380 11.95 -2.83 -6.33
N LEU A 381 11.16 -3.31 -7.28
CA LEU A 381 11.38 -4.45 -8.16
C LEU A 381 10.85 -4.10 -9.54
N MET A 382 11.41 -4.70 -10.60
CA MET A 382 10.68 -4.85 -11.86
C MET A 382 10.26 -6.30 -12.02
N LEU A 383 8.96 -6.49 -12.23
CA LEU A 383 8.38 -7.78 -12.58
C LEU A 383 7.84 -7.72 -14.01
N GLN A 384 7.78 -8.88 -14.64
CA GLN A 384 7.19 -9.06 -15.96
C GLN A 384 6.18 -10.19 -15.92
N TRP A 385 5.04 -9.99 -16.58
CA TRP A 385 4.11 -11.07 -16.87
C TRP A 385 4.68 -11.99 -17.95
N GLN A 386 4.91 -13.25 -17.60
CA GLN A 386 5.44 -14.29 -18.47
C GLN A 386 4.62 -15.56 -18.31
N ASP A 387 3.99 -16.00 -19.40
CA ASP A 387 3.21 -17.23 -19.49
C ASP A 387 2.16 -17.33 -18.35
N GLY A 388 1.45 -16.22 -18.10
CA GLY A 388 0.42 -16.12 -17.07
C GLY A 388 0.94 -16.00 -15.63
N LYS A 389 2.24 -15.73 -15.42
CA LYS A 389 2.85 -15.57 -14.09
C LYS A 389 3.60 -14.24 -13.99
N GLN A 390 3.64 -13.68 -12.78
CA GLN A 390 4.51 -12.56 -12.44
C GLN A 390 5.92 -13.08 -12.15
N VAL A 391 6.91 -12.62 -12.93
CA VAL A 391 8.31 -13.04 -12.80
C VAL A 391 9.15 -11.81 -12.47
N ALA A 392 9.83 -11.81 -11.32
CA ALA A 392 10.82 -10.78 -11.03
C ALA A 392 11.99 -10.86 -12.02
N VAL A 393 12.29 -9.75 -12.67
CA VAL A 393 13.40 -9.63 -13.64
C VAL A 393 14.48 -8.67 -13.15
N TRP A 394 14.20 -7.85 -12.13
CA TRP A 394 15.16 -6.96 -11.47
C TRP A 394 14.72 -6.64 -10.03
N PRO A 395 15.66 -6.42 -9.08
CA PRO A 395 17.11 -6.44 -9.25
C PRO A 395 17.67 -7.87 -9.34
N LYS A 396 18.91 -8.00 -9.81
CA LYS A 396 19.53 -9.28 -10.16
C LYS A 396 19.54 -10.28 -9.00
N GLU A 397 19.63 -9.79 -7.77
CA GLU A 397 19.71 -10.60 -6.55
C GLU A 397 18.41 -11.36 -6.25
N VAL A 398 17.27 -10.82 -6.69
CA VAL A 398 15.95 -11.43 -6.47
C VAL A 398 15.27 -11.87 -7.77
N ALA A 399 15.88 -11.57 -8.93
CA ALA A 399 15.39 -11.97 -10.24
C ALA A 399 15.22 -13.49 -10.34
N LYS A 400 14.09 -13.91 -10.89
CA LYS A 400 13.70 -15.30 -11.14
C LYS A 400 13.63 -15.63 -12.63
N GLY A 401 13.86 -14.65 -13.50
CA GLY A 401 13.87 -14.81 -14.95
C GLY A 401 14.55 -13.64 -15.65
N GLN A 402 14.60 -13.73 -16.97
CA GLN A 402 15.08 -12.65 -17.85
C GLN A 402 13.91 -12.03 -18.59
N LEU A 403 14.11 -10.84 -19.18
CA LEU A 403 13.13 -10.22 -20.06
C LEU A 403 12.71 -11.16 -21.20
N LYS A 404 11.40 -11.37 -21.34
CA LYS A 404 10.77 -12.14 -22.40
C LYS A 404 9.68 -11.29 -23.05
N PHE A 405 9.97 -10.76 -24.23
CA PHE A 405 9.00 -10.01 -25.00
C PHE A 405 8.21 -10.92 -25.96
N PRO A 406 6.91 -10.63 -26.19
CA PRO A 406 6.13 -11.26 -27.25
C PRO A 406 6.71 -11.00 -28.63
N SER A 407 6.38 -11.87 -29.59
CA SER A 407 6.90 -11.80 -30.97
C SER A 407 6.55 -10.53 -31.75
N PHE A 408 5.51 -9.78 -31.33
CA PHE A 408 5.15 -8.53 -31.98
C PHE A 408 6.03 -7.35 -31.54
N ILE A 409 6.76 -7.50 -30.43
CA ILE A 409 7.71 -6.47 -29.97
C ILE A 409 8.98 -6.53 -30.79
N LYS A 410 9.33 -5.40 -31.39
CA LYS A 410 10.50 -5.24 -32.24
C LYS A 410 11.61 -4.58 -31.43
N VAL A 411 12.34 -5.39 -30.65
CA VAL A 411 13.58 -4.92 -30.02
C VAL A 411 14.69 -4.95 -31.07
N THR A 412 15.47 -3.87 -31.16
CA THR A 412 16.71 -3.85 -31.92
C THR A 412 17.65 -4.93 -31.37
N SER A 413 17.83 -6.02 -32.11
CA SER A 413 18.81 -7.06 -31.79
C SER A 413 20.21 -6.44 -31.77
N ASN A 414 21.01 -6.75 -30.74
CA ASN A 414 22.44 -6.46 -30.73
C ASN A 414 23.18 -7.13 -31.89
#